data_AF-A0A6N8UBB2-F1
#
_entry.id   AF-A0A6N8UBB2-F1
#
_cell.length_a   1.000
_cell.length_b   1.000
_cell.length_c   1.000
_cell.angle_alpha   90.00
_cell.angle_beta   90.00
_cell.angle_gamma   90.00
#
_symmetry.space_group_name_H-M   'P 1'
#
loop_
_entity.id
_entity.type
_entity.pdbx_description
1 polymer ?
#
loop_
_entity_poly.entity_id
_entity_poly.type
_entity_poly.pdbx_seq_one_letter_code
_entity_poly.pdbx_strand_id
1 'polypeptide(L)'
;MKAKGITIAQSIGALLLIPLLFSLIFAALYYFNVISTSLFQILNWISGILGFAAGGFLLGRGIQKKALLHALGCMIFIGILGFFMMDTHSLMNMVRLGSKIFAYLLCSVIAANVAQSS
;
A
#
# COMPACT_ATOMS: atom_id res chain seq x y z
N MET A 1 -22.63 -11.72 -0.02
CA MET A 1 -21.84 -11.03 1.03
C MET A 1 -20.49 -11.69 1.29
N LYS A 2 -20.37 -13.04 1.32
CA LYS A 2 -19.08 -13.77 1.47
C LYS A 2 -18.00 -13.40 0.44
N ALA A 3 -18.33 -13.31 -0.85
CA ALA A 3 -17.36 -13.01 -1.91
C ALA A 3 -16.68 -11.63 -1.76
N LYS A 4 -17.43 -10.60 -1.33
CA LYS A 4 -16.89 -9.24 -1.13
C LYS A 4 -15.93 -9.18 0.07
N GLY A 5 -16.22 -9.94 1.14
CA GLY A 5 -15.35 -10.02 2.32
C GLY A 5 -14.00 -10.66 2.01
N ILE A 6 -13.96 -11.69 1.17
CA ILE A 6 -12.72 -12.35 0.74
C ILE A 6 -11.85 -11.38 -0.07
N THR A 7 -12.44 -10.56 -0.94
CA THR A 7 -11.66 -9.59 -1.73
C THR A 7 -11.08 -8.46 -0.87
N ILE A 8 -11.80 -8.02 0.17
CA ILE A 8 -11.28 -7.07 1.15
C ILE A 8 -10.12 -7.70 1.94
N ALA A 9 -10.28 -8.93 2.40
CA ALA A 9 -9.22 -9.65 3.11
C ALA A 9 -7.97 -9.86 2.23
N GLN A 10 -8.14 -10.14 0.93
CA GLN A 10 -7.04 -10.24 -0.03
C GLN A 10 -6.34 -8.91 -0.27
N SER A 11 -7.10 -7.80 -0.36
CA SER A 11 -6.54 -6.45 -0.47
C SER A 11 -5.71 -6.08 0.76
N ILE A 12 -6.25 -6.28 1.97
CA ILE A 12 -5.55 -6.06 3.25
C ILE A 12 -4.32 -6.97 3.36
N GLY A 13 -4.47 -8.23 2.96
CA GLY A 13 -3.36 -9.18 2.89
C GLY A 13 -2.24 -8.68 1.98
N ALA A 14 -2.55 -8.21 0.77
CA ALA A 14 -1.58 -7.65 -0.16
C ALA A 14 -0.90 -6.38 0.38
N LEU A 15 -1.65 -5.51 1.06
CA LEU A 15 -1.16 -4.30 1.73
C LEU A 15 -0.11 -4.61 2.82
N LEU A 16 -0.19 -5.76 3.47
CA LEU A 16 0.71 -6.16 4.55
C LEU A 16 1.82 -7.11 4.09
N LEU A 17 1.47 -8.20 3.40
CA LEU A 17 2.41 -9.25 3.01
C LEU A 17 3.43 -8.78 1.98
N ILE A 18 3.02 -7.98 0.99
CA ILE A 18 3.92 -7.57 -0.10
C ILE A 18 5.01 -6.65 0.46
N PRO A 19 4.71 -5.55 1.18
CA PRO A 19 5.74 -4.73 1.79
C PRO A 19 6.58 -5.50 2.80
N LEU A 20 5.97 -6.40 3.60
CA LEU A 20 6.69 -7.20 4.60
C LEU A 20 7.73 -8.14 3.97
N LEU A 21 7.35 -8.88 2.92
CA LEU A 21 8.24 -9.79 2.20
C LEU A 21 9.44 -9.05 1.60
N PHE A 22 9.18 -7.95 0.89
CA PHE A 22 10.26 -7.13 0.34
C PHE A 22 11.12 -6.51 1.43
N SER A 23 10.52 -6.05 2.53
CA SER A 23 11.27 -5.49 3.66
C SER A 23 12.19 -6.52 4.31
N LEU A 24 11.74 -7.77 4.44
CA LEU A 24 12.55 -8.86 4.98
C LEU A 24 13.74 -9.19 4.07
N ILE A 25 13.52 -9.25 2.75
CA ILE A 25 14.59 -9.48 1.76
C ILE A 25 15.63 -8.35 1.82
N PHE A 26 15.17 -7.09 1.85
CA PHE A 26 16.07 -5.94 1.95
C PHE A 26 16.78 -5.88 3.30
N ALA A 27 16.13 -6.31 4.38
CA ALA A 27 16.74 -6.36 5.71
C ALA A 27 17.87 -7.39 5.75
N ALA A 28 17.69 -8.56 5.12
CA ALA A 28 18.76 -9.54 4.96
C ALA A 28 19.93 -8.96 4.14
N LEU A 29 19.65 -8.32 3.01
CA LEU A 29 20.68 -7.66 2.18
C LEU A 29 21.44 -6.56 2.93
N TYR A 30 20.73 -5.80 3.78
CA TYR A 30 21.34 -4.79 4.63
C TYR A 30 22.20 -5.42 5.74
N TYR A 31 21.71 -6.49 6.39
CA TYR A 31 22.45 -7.20 7.44
C TYR A 31 23.77 -7.79 6.94
N PHE A 32 23.78 -8.34 5.72
CA PHE A 32 25.00 -8.81 5.06
C PHE A 32 25.86 -7.69 4.46
N ASN A 33 25.55 -6.41 4.74
CA ASN A 33 26.23 -5.22 4.23
C ASN A 33 26.32 -5.14 2.70
N VAL A 34 25.41 -5.82 1.99
CA VAL A 34 25.36 -5.80 0.51
C VAL A 34 24.83 -4.46 0.01
N ILE A 35 23.96 -3.81 0.79
CA ILE A 35 23.35 -2.51 0.46
C ILE A 35 23.53 -1.51 1.61
N SER A 36 23.63 -0.22 1.28
CA SER A 36 23.72 0.85 2.27
C SER A 36 22.38 1.18 2.91
N THR A 37 22.40 1.86 4.07
CA THR A 37 21.19 2.30 4.79
C THR A 37 20.26 3.16 3.89
N SER A 38 20.84 4.05 3.08
CA SER A 38 20.08 4.90 2.17
C SER A 38 19.38 4.09 1.07
N LEU A 39 20.08 3.11 0.50
CA LEU A 39 19.52 2.17 -0.49
C LEU A 39 18.42 1.31 0.12
N PHE A 40 18.63 0.78 1.33
CA PHE A 40 17.62 0.02 2.07
C PHE A 40 16.32 0.82 2.27
N GLN A 41 16.42 2.10 2.66
CA GLN A 41 15.22 2.94 2.84
C GLN A 41 14.49 3.24 1.52
N ILE A 42 15.22 3.50 0.43
CA ILE A 42 14.63 3.78 -0.88
C ILE A 42 13.92 2.53 -1.42
N LEU A 43 14.56 1.36 -1.35
CA LEU A 43 13.97 0.10 -1.82
C LEU A 43 12.72 -0.26 -1.02
N ASN A 44 12.74 -0.10 0.31
CA ASN A 44 11.56 -0.29 1.16
C ASN A 44 10.44 0.71 0.87
N TRP A 45 10.80 1.93 0.49
CA TRP A 45 9.81 2.92 0.13
C TRP A 45 9.12 2.54 -1.19
N ILE A 46 9.90 2.19 -2.21
CA ILE A 46 9.38 1.77 -3.54
C ILE A 46 8.55 0.48 -3.40
N SER A 47 9.02 -0.53 -2.67
CA SER A 47 8.26 -1.75 -2.45
C SER A 47 6.97 -1.50 -1.66
N GLY A 48 6.99 -0.55 -0.72
CA GLY A 48 5.79 -0.08 -0.04
C GLY A 48 4.78 0.55 -0.99
N ILE A 49 5.22 1.36 -1.96
CA ILE A 49 4.35 1.91 -3.01
C ILE A 49 3.72 0.78 -3.84
N LEU A 50 4.52 -0.21 -4.23
CA LEU A 50 4.03 -1.36 -5.01
C LEU A 50 3.01 -2.21 -4.25
N GLY A 51 3.22 -2.46 -2.96
CA GLY A 51 2.25 -3.19 -2.12
C GLY A 51 0.93 -2.45 -1.97
N PHE A 52 0.99 -1.12 -1.78
CA PHE A 52 -0.19 -0.27 -1.76
C PHE A 52 -0.90 -0.22 -3.12
N ALA A 53 -0.16 -0.12 -4.22
CA ALA A 53 -0.72 -0.19 -5.58
C ALA A 53 -1.46 -1.52 -5.83
N ALA A 54 -0.84 -2.66 -5.48
CA ALA A 54 -1.44 -3.98 -5.62
C ALA A 54 -2.69 -4.16 -4.75
N GLY A 55 -2.62 -3.72 -3.49
CA GLY A 55 -3.78 -3.74 -2.58
C GLY A 55 -4.94 -2.90 -3.10
N GLY A 56 -4.66 -1.71 -3.62
CA GLY A 56 -5.67 -0.83 -4.21
C GLY A 56 -6.29 -1.43 -5.47
N PHE A 57 -5.47 -2.00 -6.35
CA PHE A 57 -5.95 -2.67 -7.57
C PHE A 57 -6.91 -3.82 -7.26
N LEU A 58 -6.57 -4.68 -6.29
CA LEU A 58 -7.44 -5.78 -5.86
C LEU A 58 -8.76 -5.29 -5.27
N LEU A 59 -8.74 -4.20 -4.49
CA LEU A 59 -9.95 -3.59 -3.92
C LEU A 59 -10.86 -3.03 -5.03
N GLY A 60 -10.28 -2.30 -5.99
CA GLY A 60 -10.99 -1.70 -7.11
C GLY A 60 -11.68 -2.74 -8.00
N ARG A 61 -11.01 -3.86 -8.26
CA ARG A 61 -11.59 -4.98 -9.04
C ARG A 61 -12.76 -5.67 -8.32
N GLY A 62 -12.68 -5.81 -7.00
CA GLY A 62 -13.70 -6.51 -6.20
C GLY A 62 -14.95 -5.70 -5.84
N ILE A 63 -14.82 -4.38 -5.68
CA ILE A 63 -15.88 -3.51 -5.14
C ILE A 63 -16.23 -2.40 -6.15
N GLN A 64 -16.47 -2.76 -7.41
CA GLN A 64 -16.62 -1.84 -8.54
C GLN A 64 -17.53 -0.60 -8.36
N LYS A 65 -18.58 -0.66 -7.52
CA LYS A 65 -19.54 0.47 -7.31
C LYS A 65 -19.28 1.32 -6.07
N LYS A 66 -18.46 0.86 -5.11
CA LYS A 66 -18.15 1.59 -3.86
C LYS A 66 -16.66 1.56 -3.50
N ALA A 67 -15.81 1.13 -4.44
CA ALA A 67 -14.37 1.02 -4.25
C ALA A 67 -13.76 2.34 -3.80
N LEU A 68 -14.21 3.46 -4.36
CA LEU A 68 -13.71 4.78 -3.98
C LEU A 68 -14.04 5.14 -2.52
N LEU A 69 -15.26 4.85 -2.07
CA LEU A 69 -15.67 5.14 -0.70
C LEU A 69 -14.94 4.24 0.32
N HIS A 70 -14.73 2.97 -0.02
CA HIS A 70 -13.94 2.05 0.81
C HIS A 70 -12.45 2.39 0.79
N ALA A 71 -11.90 2.80 -0.35
CA ALA A 71 -10.52 3.22 -0.47
C ALA A 71 -10.26 4.51 0.33
N LEU A 72 -11.23 5.42 0.36
CA LEU A 72 -11.18 6.64 1.15
C LEU A 72 -11.27 6.35 2.67
N GLY A 73 -12.14 5.40 3.07
CA GLY A 73 -12.18 4.92 4.46
C GLY A 73 -10.87 4.24 4.90
N CYS A 74 -10.31 3.36 4.06
CA CYS A 74 -9.00 2.73 4.34
C CYS A 74 -7.87 3.76 4.35
N MET A 75 -7.91 4.78 3.48
CA MET A 75 -6.97 5.89 3.50
C MET A 75 -6.99 6.61 4.83
N ILE A 76 -8.17 7.03 5.31
CA ILE A 76 -8.26 7.80 6.54
C ILE A 76 -7.69 6.98 7.70
N PHE A 77 -8.02 5.69 7.75
CA PHE A 77 -7.49 4.79 8.76
C PHE A 77 -5.96 4.64 8.68
N ILE A 78 -5.42 4.33 7.49
CA ILE A 78 -3.97 4.15 7.28
C ILE A 78 -3.21 5.47 7.44
N GLY A 79 -3.81 6.59 7.06
CA GLY A 79 -3.26 7.93 7.20
C GLY A 79 -3.14 8.36 8.65
N ILE A 80 -4.19 8.16 9.46
CA ILE A 80 -4.18 8.46 10.90
C ILE A 80 -3.17 7.53 11.62
N LEU A 81 -3.24 6.23 11.34
CA LEU A 81 -2.37 5.24 11.97
C LEU A 81 -0.90 5.47 11.57
N GLY A 82 -0.65 5.75 10.29
CA GLY A 82 0.66 6.12 9.78
C GLY A 82 1.18 7.43 10.36
N PHE A 83 0.34 8.44 10.53
CA PHE A 83 0.72 9.71 11.13
C PHE A 83 1.12 9.55 12.61
N PHE A 84 0.37 8.73 13.38
CA PHE A 84 0.69 8.45 14.78
C PHE A 84 1.92 7.57 14.97
N MET A 85 2.19 6.63 14.05
CA MET A 85 3.34 5.73 14.13
C MET A 85 4.62 6.28 13.47
N MET A 86 4.62 7.52 12.99
CA MET A 86 5.84 8.12 12.45
C MET A 86 6.81 8.48 13.58
N ASP A 87 7.99 7.84 13.57
CA ASP A 87 9.09 8.15 14.51
C ASP A 87 9.54 9.62 14.45
N THR A 88 9.32 10.29 13.33
CA THR A 88 9.62 11.72 13.18
C THR A 88 8.67 12.35 12.18
N HIS A 89 8.03 13.46 12.54
CA HIS A 89 7.19 14.28 11.67
C HIS A 89 8.02 15.11 10.66
N SER A 90 8.99 14.46 10.04
CA SER A 90 9.78 15.01 8.94
C SER A 90 8.93 15.11 7.68
N LEU A 91 9.11 16.19 6.92
CA LEU A 91 8.47 16.42 5.63
C LEU A 91 8.71 15.26 4.66
N MET A 92 9.90 14.64 4.70
CA MET A 92 10.23 13.46 3.89
C MET A 92 9.37 12.26 4.26
N ASN A 93 9.12 12.04 5.55
CA ASN A 93 8.28 10.92 5.98
C ASN A 93 6.80 11.15 5.60
N MET A 94 6.33 12.40 5.64
CA MET A 94 4.97 12.74 5.18
C MET A 94 4.80 12.47 3.68
N VAL A 95 5.80 12.82 2.87
CA VAL A 95 5.84 12.51 1.43
C VAL A 95 5.88 10.99 1.19
N ARG A 96 6.65 10.25 1.99
CA ARG A 96 6.70 8.77 1.91
C ARG A 96 5.36 8.12 2.23
N LEU A 97 4.63 8.63 3.22
CA LEU A 97 3.29 8.14 3.55
C LEU A 97 2.27 8.54 2.48
N GLY A 98 2.29 9.81 2.07
CA GLY A 98 1.39 10.36 1.05
C GLY A 98 1.53 9.66 -0.31
N SER A 99 2.75 9.35 -0.75
CA SER A 99 3.00 8.62 -2.01
C SER A 99 2.42 7.20 -2.01
N LYS A 100 2.52 6.47 -0.90
CA LYS A 100 1.91 5.13 -0.76
C LYS A 100 0.39 5.21 -0.81
N ILE A 101 -0.18 6.16 -0.08
CA ILE A 101 -1.64 6.40 -0.04
C ILE A 101 -2.16 6.81 -1.43
N PHE A 102 -1.43 7.68 -2.12
CA PHE A 102 -1.77 8.13 -3.46
C PHE A 102 -1.74 6.99 -4.48
N ALA A 103 -0.74 6.11 -4.40
CA ALA A 103 -0.65 4.91 -5.24
C ALA A 103 -1.82 3.94 -5.01
N TYR A 104 -2.22 3.75 -3.74
CA TYR A 104 -3.40 2.94 -3.40
C TYR A 104 -4.68 3.51 -4.02
N LEU A 105 -4.89 4.83 -3.97
CA LEU A 105 -6.03 5.49 -4.61
C LEU A 105 -6.03 5.33 -6.11
N LEU A 106 -4.93 5.70 -6.77
CA LEU A 106 -4.83 5.65 -8.23
C LEU A 106 -5.11 4.24 -8.74
N CYS A 107 -4.48 3.23 -8.15
CA CYS A 107 -4.70 1.84 -8.57
C CYS A 107 -6.11 1.33 -8.24
N SER A 108 -6.73 1.80 -7.16
CA SER A 108 -8.14 1.49 -6.86
C SER A 108 -9.10 2.07 -7.90
N VAL A 109 -8.87 3.32 -8.32
CA VAL A 109 -9.67 4.01 -9.35
C VAL A 109 -9.49 3.34 -10.71
N ILE A 110 -8.24 3.10 -11.11
CA ILE A 110 -7.91 2.45 -12.38
C ILE A 110 -8.56 1.06 -12.44
N ALA A 111 -8.41 0.25 -11.39
CA ALA A 111 -9.00 -1.08 -11.36
C ALA A 111 -10.53 -1.06 -11.36
N ALA A 112 -11.16 -0.10 -10.66
CA ALA A 112 -12.61 0.05 -10.67
C ALA A 112 -13.13 0.43 -12.07
N ASN A 113 -12.44 1.34 -12.78
CA ASN A 113 -12.80 1.75 -14.14
C ASN A 113 -12.59 0.62 -15.16
N VAL A 114 -11.45 -0.07 -15.11
CA VAL A 114 -11.16 -1.23 -15.97
C VAL A 114 -12.21 -2.31 -15.79
N ALA A 115 -12.64 -2.56 -14.56
CA ALA A 115 -13.60 -3.61 -14.27
C ALA A 115 -15.06 -3.23 -14.62
N GLN A 116 -15.37 -1.94 -14.80
CA GLN A 116 -16.65 -1.47 -15.34
C GLN A 116 -16.72 -1.54 -16.87
N SER A 117 -15.57 -1.54 -17.57
CA SER A 117 -15.48 -1.67 -19.03
C SER A 117 -15.47 -3.12 -19.56
N SER A 118 -15.43 -4.11 -18.66
CA SER A 118 -15.42 -5.55 -18.96
C SER A 118 -16.76 -6.20 -18.63
#